data_AF-A0A5B7D572-F1
#
_entry.id   AF-A0A5B7D572-F1
#
_cell.length_a   1.000
_cell.length_b   1.000
_cell.length_c   1.000
_cell.angle_alpha   90.00
_cell.angle_beta   90.00
_cell.angle_gamma   90.00
#
_symmetry.space_group_name_H-M   'P 1'
#
loop_
_entity.id
_entity.type
_entity.pdbx_description
1 polymer ?
#
loop_
_entity_poly.entity_id
_entity_poly.type
_entity_poly.pdbx_seq_one_letter_code
_entity_poly.pdbx_strand_id
1 'polypeptide(L)'
;MAPKRNNIIPNCHFHKDWQRYVRTWFNQPARKQRRRNKRQTKARQVAPRPLGKLRPIVRCPTFKNMSPAPRTSLTGVWWCLLCPLRCECEVDLKVVHMLAKPQEIALAQQMKGVVMPHIPKAKKEKARGISKRQKKYSCFNALRRERAVARTWGMRAKKAKEAAEDAAVTGKK
;
A
#
# COMPACT_ATOMS: atom_id res chain seq x y z
N MET A 1 13.37 13.19 43.94
CA MET A 1 14.54 14.06 43.69
C MET A 1 14.04 15.33 43.03
N ALA A 2 14.27 16.49 43.64
CA ALA A 2 13.98 17.76 42.99
C ALA A 2 14.91 17.94 41.77
N PRO A 3 14.43 18.48 40.64
CA PRO A 3 15.28 18.77 39.50
C PRO A 3 16.34 19.79 39.92
N LYS A 4 17.62 19.48 39.64
CA LYS A 4 18.74 20.39 39.87
C LYS A 4 18.95 21.24 38.62
N ARG A 5 19.03 22.57 38.77
CA ARG A 5 19.22 23.54 37.66
C ARG A 5 18.13 23.41 36.59
N ASN A 6 18.39 23.92 35.38
CA ASN A 6 17.47 23.89 34.24
C ASN A 6 17.63 22.58 33.45
N ASN A 7 17.14 21.47 34.02
CA ASN A 7 17.09 20.17 33.36
C ASN A 7 15.70 19.92 32.74
N ILE A 8 15.64 19.09 31.69
CA ILE A 8 14.38 18.68 31.07
C ILE A 8 13.51 17.95 32.09
N ILE A 9 12.23 18.33 32.16
CA ILE A 9 11.25 17.68 33.04
C ILE A 9 11.07 16.22 32.58
N PRO A 10 11.39 15.23 33.42
CA PRO A 10 11.28 13.83 33.03
C PRO A 10 9.81 13.39 33.00
N ASN A 11 9.33 12.95 31.84
CA ASN A 11 8.03 12.29 31.68
C ASN A 11 8.20 10.75 31.67
N CYS A 12 8.78 10.21 32.73
CA CYS A 12 9.13 8.80 32.84
C CYS A 12 7.95 7.97 33.35
N HIS A 13 7.38 7.10 32.51
CA HIS A 13 6.20 6.28 32.85
C HIS A 13 6.59 5.01 33.64
N PHE A 14 7.37 5.16 34.70
CA PHE A 14 7.84 4.06 35.56
C PHE A 14 7.17 4.07 36.95
N HIS A 15 5.97 4.63 37.04
CA HIS A 15 5.21 4.81 38.29
C HIS A 15 4.39 3.59 38.74
N LYS A 16 4.37 2.53 37.93
CA LYS A 16 3.74 1.23 38.25
C LYS A 16 4.82 0.17 38.39
N ASP A 17 4.47 -1.02 38.86
CA ASP A 17 5.37 -2.18 39.00
C ASP A 17 5.86 -2.73 37.65
N TRP A 18 6.65 -1.94 36.93
CA TRP A 18 7.18 -2.25 35.60
C TRP A 18 8.24 -3.35 35.65
N GLN A 19 8.98 -3.46 36.76
CA GLN A 19 10.06 -4.43 36.94
C GLN A 19 9.56 -5.88 36.79
N ARG A 20 8.32 -6.16 37.24
CA ARG A 20 7.69 -7.49 37.10
C ARG A 20 7.38 -7.86 35.64
N TYR A 21 7.20 -6.87 34.76
CA TYR A 21 6.81 -7.05 33.36
C TYR A 21 7.96 -6.78 32.38
N VAL A 22 9.20 -6.87 32.84
CA VAL A 22 10.38 -6.73 31.98
C VAL A 22 10.52 -7.94 31.07
N ARG A 23 10.15 -7.76 29.80
CA ARG A 23 10.34 -8.79 28.77
C ARG A 23 11.79 -8.80 28.29
N THR A 24 12.55 -9.81 28.69
CA THR A 24 13.90 -10.04 28.17
C THR A 24 13.88 -10.73 26.80
N TRP A 25 14.95 -10.53 26.01
CA TRP A 25 15.06 -11.04 24.64
C TRP A 25 16.19 -12.07 24.44
N PHE A 26 16.67 -12.71 25.51
CA PHE A 26 17.74 -13.72 25.45
C PHE A 26 17.39 -14.95 24.58
N ASN A 27 16.10 -15.28 24.47
CA ASN A 27 15.59 -16.36 23.63
C ASN A 27 15.43 -15.98 22.14
N GLN A 28 15.85 -14.79 21.71
CA GLN A 28 15.79 -14.35 20.31
C GLN A 28 16.53 -15.29 19.33
N PRO A 29 17.79 -15.71 19.57
CA PRO A 29 18.49 -16.67 18.70
C PRO A 29 17.78 -18.03 18.64
N ALA A 30 17.37 -18.59 19.78
CA ALA A 30 16.62 -19.84 19.83
C ALA A 30 15.30 -19.75 19.04
N ARG A 31 14.55 -18.65 19.17
CA ARG A 31 13.34 -18.38 18.37
C ARG A 31 13.64 -18.27 16.88
N LYS A 32 14.80 -17.73 16.49
CA LYS A 32 15.24 -17.65 15.07
C LYS A 32 15.50 -19.05 14.51
N GLN A 33 16.23 -19.90 15.23
CA GLN A 33 16.50 -21.29 14.81
C GLN A 33 15.21 -22.12 14.71
N ARG A 34 14.35 -22.06 15.74
CA ARG A 34 13.05 -22.76 15.73
C ARG A 34 12.18 -22.37 14.53
N ARG A 35 12.11 -21.07 14.19
CA ARG A 35 11.38 -20.60 13.00
C ARG A 35 12.01 -21.10 11.70
N ARG A 36 13.34 -21.19 11.63
CA ARG A 36 14.05 -21.74 10.46
C ARG A 36 13.71 -23.21 10.25
N ASN A 37 13.82 -24.03 11.29
CA ASN A 37 13.51 -25.46 11.23
C ASN A 37 12.05 -25.68 10.81
N LYS A 38 11.09 -24.96 11.43
CA LYS A 38 9.66 -25.05 11.06
C LYS A 38 9.40 -24.68 9.59
N ARG A 39 10.10 -23.67 9.06
CA ARG A 39 10.00 -23.32 7.63
C ARG A 39 10.56 -24.43 6.74
N GLN A 40 11.66 -25.07 7.12
CA GLN A 40 12.26 -26.19 6.37
C GLN A 40 11.36 -27.42 6.38
N THR A 41 10.80 -27.81 7.54
CA THR A 41 9.85 -28.92 7.64
C THR A 41 8.63 -28.68 6.76
N LYS A 42 8.05 -27.47 6.82
CA LYS A 42 6.92 -27.10 5.95
C LYS A 42 7.27 -27.15 4.46
N ALA A 43 8.49 -26.72 4.09
CA ALA A 43 8.93 -26.75 2.69
C ALA A 43 9.00 -28.18 2.14
N ARG A 44 9.58 -29.10 2.92
CA ARG A 44 9.67 -30.53 2.59
C ARG A 44 8.29 -31.17 2.44
N GLN A 45 7.35 -30.85 3.33
CA GLN A 45 5.98 -31.38 3.29
C GLN A 45 5.16 -30.92 2.07
N VAL A 46 5.43 -29.73 1.53
CA VAL A 46 4.63 -29.11 0.46
C VAL A 46 5.26 -29.28 -0.93
N ALA A 47 6.46 -29.87 -1.03
CA ALA A 47 7.13 -30.11 -2.31
C ALA A 47 6.23 -30.95 -3.25
N PRO A 48 6.11 -30.58 -4.56
CA PRO A 48 6.91 -29.62 -5.32
C PRO A 48 6.41 -28.15 -5.28
N ARG A 49 5.30 -27.86 -4.58
CA ARG A 49 4.68 -26.53 -4.59
C ARG A 49 5.54 -25.49 -3.85
N PRO A 50 5.51 -24.21 -4.27
CA PRO A 50 6.14 -23.12 -3.52
C PRO A 50 5.41 -22.86 -2.20
N LEU A 51 6.13 -22.36 -1.20
CA LEU A 51 5.60 -22.11 0.16
C LEU A 51 4.55 -20.98 0.23
N GLY A 52 4.61 -20.00 -0.68
CA GLY A 52 3.77 -18.82 -0.69
C GLY A 52 2.82 -18.80 -1.89
N LYS A 53 1.61 -18.27 -1.69
CA LYS A 53 0.67 -17.98 -2.77
C LYS A 53 1.08 -16.69 -3.50
N LEU A 54 0.67 -16.57 -4.76
CA LEU A 54 0.72 -15.30 -5.49
C LEU A 54 -0.10 -14.24 -4.74
N ARG A 55 0.43 -13.02 -4.66
CA ARG A 55 -0.22 -11.89 -3.99
C ARG A 55 -0.41 -10.76 -4.99
N PRO A 56 -1.59 -10.11 -5.03
CA PRO A 56 -1.82 -9.01 -5.94
C PRO A 56 -0.98 -7.79 -5.58
N ILE A 57 -0.70 -6.96 -6.58
CA ILE A 57 -0.04 -5.66 -6.39
C ILE A 57 -1.13 -4.65 -5.99
N VAL A 58 -1.04 -4.14 -4.76
CA VAL A 58 -2.03 -3.21 -4.19
C VAL A 58 -1.35 -1.92 -3.76
N ARG A 59 -2.05 -0.79 -3.91
CA ARG A 59 -1.63 0.53 -3.41
C ARG A 59 -2.04 0.69 -1.94
N CYS A 60 -1.15 1.24 -1.11
CA CYS A 60 -1.47 1.55 0.29
C CYS A 60 -2.55 2.65 0.38
N PRO A 61 -3.39 2.64 1.44
CA PRO A 61 -4.58 3.50 1.51
C PRO A 61 -4.30 4.98 1.80
N THR A 62 -3.17 5.33 2.41
CA THR A 62 -2.88 6.71 2.83
C THR A 62 -1.89 7.41 1.90
N PHE A 63 -2.09 8.72 1.67
CA PHE A 63 -1.22 9.54 0.83
C PHE A 63 0.27 9.45 1.20
N LYS A 64 0.60 9.43 2.50
CA LYS A 64 2.00 9.31 2.98
C LYS A 64 2.68 8.01 2.55
N ASN A 65 1.92 6.91 2.50
CA ASN A 65 2.43 5.57 2.19
C ASN A 65 2.06 5.12 0.76
N MET A 66 1.47 6.00 -0.06
CA MET A 66 1.01 5.74 -1.44
C MET A 66 2.17 5.69 -2.46
N SER A 67 3.35 6.18 -2.08
CA SER A 67 4.56 6.22 -2.91
C SER A 67 4.93 4.84 -3.49
N PRO A 68 5.58 4.78 -4.67
CA PRO A 68 5.51 3.65 -5.61
C PRO A 68 6.33 2.41 -5.23
N ALA A 69 6.72 2.26 -3.97
CA ALA A 69 7.12 0.97 -3.45
C ALA A 69 5.85 0.30 -2.88
N PRO A 70 5.22 -0.66 -3.59
CA PRO A 70 4.28 -1.53 -2.92
C PRO A 70 5.07 -2.24 -1.84
N ARG A 71 4.87 -1.83 -0.59
CA ARG A 71 5.39 -2.59 0.53
C ARG A 71 4.59 -3.89 0.49
N THR A 72 5.24 -4.99 0.14
CA THR A 72 4.67 -6.35 0.20
C THR A 72 4.26 -6.77 1.61
N SER A 73 4.35 -5.86 2.58
CA SER A 73 4.04 -6.05 3.99
C SER A 73 2.90 -5.13 4.44
N LEU A 74 1.70 -5.35 3.93
CA LEU A 74 0.54 -5.48 4.81
C LEU A 74 -0.29 -6.65 4.28
N THR A 75 -0.51 -7.62 5.13
CA THR A 75 -1.43 -8.73 4.94
C THR A 75 -2.84 -8.17 4.81
N GLY A 76 -3.23 -7.77 3.59
CA GLY A 76 -4.63 -7.67 3.21
C GLY A 76 -5.13 -9.05 2.83
N VAL A 77 -5.52 -9.84 3.83
CA VAL A 77 -6.44 -10.95 3.63
C VAL A 77 -7.78 -10.29 3.33
N TRP A 78 -8.09 -10.12 2.05
CA TRP A 78 -9.46 -9.93 1.59
C TRP A 78 -9.48 -10.33 0.12
N TRP A 79 -9.75 -11.62 -0.09
CA TRP A 79 -10.25 -12.17 -1.35
C TRP A 79 -11.70 -11.70 -1.56
N CYS A 80 -12.01 -10.43 -1.33
CA CYS A 80 -13.37 -9.93 -1.41
C CYS A 80 -13.42 -8.43 -1.71
N LEU A 81 -12.88 -8.02 -2.86
CA LEU A 81 -13.47 -6.89 -3.57
C LEU A 81 -13.82 -7.43 -4.94
N LEU A 82 -15.06 -7.90 -5.04
CA LEU A 82 -15.75 -8.24 -6.28
C LEU A 82 -15.45 -7.16 -7.35
N CYS A 83 -15.24 -7.62 -8.59
CA CYS A 83 -14.88 -6.86 -9.80
C CYS A 83 -13.42 -6.38 -9.93
N PRO A 84 -12.46 -7.32 -10.04
CA PRO A 84 -11.71 -7.40 -11.32
C PRO A 84 -11.67 -8.81 -11.97
N LEU A 85 -12.23 -9.84 -11.34
CA LEU A 85 -12.23 -11.22 -11.85
C LEU A 85 -13.35 -11.51 -12.87
N ARG A 86 -14.23 -10.54 -13.17
CA ARG A 86 -15.32 -10.72 -14.14
C ARG A 86 -14.84 -10.70 -15.60
N CYS A 87 -13.57 -10.38 -15.89
CA CYS A 87 -13.10 -10.19 -17.26
C CYS A 87 -11.96 -11.09 -17.74
N GLU A 88 -11.35 -11.99 -16.95
CA GLU A 88 -10.30 -12.88 -17.50
C GLU A 88 -10.22 -14.32 -16.96
N CYS A 89 -11.11 -14.80 -16.08
CA CYS A 89 -11.02 -16.23 -15.71
C CYS A 89 -12.34 -16.80 -15.17
N GLU A 90 -13.16 -17.31 -16.07
CA GLU A 90 -13.99 -18.46 -15.75
C GLU A 90 -13.02 -19.65 -15.62
N VAL A 91 -12.38 -19.79 -14.46
CA VAL A 91 -11.65 -21.02 -14.12
C VAL A 91 -12.71 -22.03 -13.74
N ASP A 92 -13.38 -22.59 -14.75
CA ASP A 92 -14.22 -23.76 -14.57
C ASP A 92 -13.37 -24.85 -13.92
N LEU A 93 -13.78 -25.27 -12.72
CA LEU A 93 -13.15 -26.30 -11.89
C LEU A 93 -13.27 -27.73 -12.48
N LYS A 94 -13.37 -27.85 -13.82
CA LYS A 94 -13.39 -29.11 -14.56
C LYS A 94 -12.62 -28.99 -15.86
N VAL A 95 -11.29 -28.96 -15.80
CA VAL A 95 -10.44 -29.39 -16.93
C VAL A 95 -9.30 -30.25 -16.41
N VAL A 96 -9.56 -31.56 -16.38
CA VAL A 96 -8.53 -32.58 -16.52
C VAL A 96 -8.20 -32.63 -18.02
N HIS A 97 -7.05 -32.06 -18.41
CA HIS A 97 -6.13 -32.51 -19.47
C HIS A 97 -5.37 -31.37 -20.15
N MET A 98 -4.26 -30.97 -19.52
CA MET A 98 -2.96 -30.93 -20.18
C MET A 98 -1.95 -31.29 -19.10
N LEU A 99 -1.79 -32.58 -18.85
CA LEU A 99 -0.81 -33.06 -17.89
C LEU A 99 0.57 -32.80 -18.48
N ALA A 100 1.40 -32.12 -17.68
CA ALA A 100 2.79 -31.81 -17.98
C ALA A 100 3.50 -33.04 -18.55
N LYS A 101 4.41 -32.83 -19.51
CA LYS A 101 5.20 -33.94 -20.09
C LYS A 101 5.95 -34.66 -18.97
N PRO A 102 6.20 -35.98 -19.05
CA PRO A 102 6.95 -36.71 -18.02
C PRO A 102 8.33 -36.10 -17.75
N GLN A 103 8.94 -35.51 -18.79
CA GLN A 103 10.19 -34.75 -18.69
C GLN A 103 10.05 -33.51 -17.78
N GLU A 104 8.93 -32.80 -17.81
CA GLU A 104 8.66 -31.62 -16.98
C GLU A 104 8.38 -31.98 -15.52
N ILE A 105 7.79 -33.15 -15.27
CA ILE A 105 7.55 -33.67 -13.92
C ILE A 105 8.88 -34.05 -13.25
N ALA A 106 9.81 -34.66 -13.99
CA ALA A 106 11.14 -35.00 -13.48
C ALA A 106 11.99 -33.77 -13.15
N LEU A 107 11.77 -32.65 -13.87
CA LEU A 107 12.48 -31.38 -13.68
C LEU A 107 11.83 -30.47 -12.62
N ALA A 108 10.69 -30.86 -12.04
CA ALA A 108 9.95 -30.02 -11.11
C ALA A 108 10.73 -29.78 -9.80
N GLN A 109 11.17 -28.53 -9.59
CA GLN A 109 11.88 -28.11 -8.39
C GLN A 109 11.06 -27.10 -7.58
N GLN A 110 11.20 -27.17 -6.26
CA GLN A 110 10.58 -26.20 -5.37
C GLN A 110 11.28 -24.84 -5.50
N MET A 111 10.53 -23.82 -5.94
CA MET A 111 11.02 -22.44 -5.99
C MET A 111 11.29 -21.89 -4.58
N LYS A 112 12.48 -21.32 -4.37
CA LYS A 112 12.87 -20.64 -3.14
C LYS A 112 12.52 -19.15 -3.24
N GLY A 113 11.80 -18.61 -2.24
CA GLY A 113 11.47 -17.19 -2.14
C GLY A 113 10.00 -16.87 -2.42
N VAL A 114 9.72 -15.61 -2.74
CA VAL A 114 8.38 -15.14 -3.11
C VAL A 114 8.17 -15.41 -4.59
N VAL A 115 7.05 -16.05 -4.93
CA VAL A 115 6.67 -16.30 -6.33
C VAL A 115 6.41 -14.95 -7.01
N MET A 116 7.11 -14.69 -8.12
CA MET A 116 7.06 -13.43 -8.89
C MET A 116 7.27 -12.17 -8.03
N PRO A 117 8.52 -11.88 -7.60
CA PRO A 117 8.80 -10.72 -6.77
C PRO A 117 8.54 -9.41 -7.54
N HIS A 118 7.81 -8.48 -6.92
CA HIS A 118 7.65 -7.14 -7.48
C HIS A 118 8.96 -6.35 -7.35
N ILE A 119 9.55 -6.02 -8.49
CA ILE A 119 10.67 -5.08 -8.57
C ILE A 119 10.09 -3.70 -8.92
N PRO A 120 10.17 -2.70 -8.04
CA PRO A 120 9.70 -1.36 -8.37
C PRO A 120 10.51 -0.78 -9.52
N LYS A 121 9.89 -0.66 -10.70
CA LYS A 121 10.50 -0.03 -11.88
C LYS A 121 10.01 1.42 -11.96
N ALA A 122 10.93 2.37 -11.80
CA ALA A 122 10.66 3.77 -12.11
C ALA A 122 10.78 3.98 -13.63
N LYS A 123 9.79 4.63 -14.24
CA LYS A 123 9.90 5.08 -15.64
C LYS A 123 10.90 6.23 -15.67
N LYS A 124 12.02 6.05 -16.37
CA LYS A 124 13.00 7.12 -16.61
C LYS A 124 12.57 7.88 -17.87
N GLU A 125 12.18 9.13 -17.71
CA GLU A 125 11.85 9.99 -18.85
C GLU A 125 13.13 10.52 -19.51
N LYS A 126 13.19 10.54 -20.84
CA LYS A 126 14.30 11.16 -21.58
C LYS A 126 14.25 12.67 -21.40
N ALA A 127 15.42 13.33 -21.41
CA ALA A 127 15.48 14.79 -21.38
C ALA A 127 14.72 15.38 -22.58
N ARG A 128 13.82 16.33 -22.31
CA ARG A 128 13.05 17.05 -23.33
C ARG A 128 13.31 18.55 -23.20
N GLY A 129 13.38 19.25 -24.32
CA GLY A 129 13.44 20.71 -24.32
C GLY A 129 12.17 21.31 -23.69
N ILE A 130 12.34 22.35 -22.87
CA ILE A 130 11.22 23.00 -22.17
C ILE A 130 10.35 23.77 -23.18
N SER A 131 9.07 23.41 -23.27
CA SER A 131 8.12 24.11 -24.14
C SER A 131 7.86 25.55 -23.69
N LYS A 132 7.49 26.45 -24.62
CA LYS A 132 7.11 27.84 -24.30
C LYS A 132 5.96 27.92 -23.27
N ARG A 133 5.03 26.95 -23.31
CA ARG A 133 3.91 26.86 -22.35
C ARG A 133 4.36 26.54 -20.93
N GLN A 134 5.31 25.60 -20.77
CA GLN A 134 5.87 25.26 -19.45
C GLN A 134 6.61 26.44 -18.82
N LYS A 135 7.32 27.24 -19.62
CA LYS A 135 8.00 28.45 -19.13
C LYS A 135 7.03 29.52 -18.63
N LYS A 136 5.86 29.65 -19.26
CA LYS A 136 4.82 30.63 -18.87
C LYS A 136 3.95 30.15 -17.70
N TYR A 137 3.95 28.86 -17.39
CA TYR A 137 3.08 28.29 -16.36
C TYR A 137 3.62 28.58 -14.94
N SER A 138 2.90 29.41 -14.19
CA SER A 138 3.20 29.65 -12.77
C SER A 138 2.53 28.58 -11.89
N CYS A 139 3.31 27.59 -11.45
CA CYS A 139 2.85 26.51 -10.58
C CYS A 139 2.33 27.03 -9.22
N PHE A 140 3.01 28.02 -8.64
CA PHE A 140 2.64 28.59 -7.34
C PHE A 140 1.26 29.24 -7.35
N ASN A 141 0.98 30.07 -8.36
CA ASN A 141 -0.30 30.74 -8.49
C ASN A 141 -1.43 29.73 -8.79
N ALA A 142 -1.16 28.69 -9.58
CA ALA A 142 -2.12 27.62 -9.83
C ALA A 142 -2.49 26.88 -8.53
N LEU A 143 -1.52 26.44 -7.74
CA LEU A 143 -1.78 25.75 -6.46
C LEU A 143 -2.59 26.62 -5.48
N ARG A 144 -2.30 27.92 -5.40
CA ARG A 144 -3.06 28.85 -4.56
C ARG A 144 -4.50 29.04 -5.05
N ARG A 145 -4.70 29.17 -6.36
CA ARG A 145 -6.03 29.26 -6.98
C ARG A 145 -6.85 27.99 -6.70
N GLU A 146 -6.29 26.81 -6.92
CA GLU A 146 -6.99 25.53 -6.66
C GLU A 146 -7.40 25.38 -5.19
N ARG A 147 -6.51 25.71 -4.25
CA ARG A 147 -6.84 25.71 -2.81
C ARG A 147 -7.97 26.69 -2.48
N ALA A 148 -7.96 27.88 -3.07
CA ALA A 148 -9.01 28.87 -2.88
C ALA A 148 -10.34 28.43 -3.49
N VAL A 149 -10.32 27.81 -4.68
CA VAL A 149 -11.50 27.25 -5.34
C VAL A 149 -12.09 26.13 -4.49
N ALA A 150 -11.29 25.15 -4.05
CA ALA A 150 -11.75 24.06 -3.19
C ALA A 150 -12.39 24.57 -1.89
N ARG A 151 -11.78 25.59 -1.25
CA ARG A 151 -12.31 26.20 -0.03
C ARG A 151 -13.63 26.97 -0.26
N THR A 152 -13.79 27.61 -1.42
CA THR A 152 -14.93 28.51 -1.70
C THR A 152 -15.99 27.92 -2.61
N TRP A 153 -15.85 26.66 -3.03
CA TRP A 153 -16.74 26.01 -3.99
C TRP A 153 -18.21 26.04 -3.55
N GLY A 154 -18.50 25.68 -2.29
CA GLY A 154 -19.87 25.67 -1.78
C GLY A 154 -20.52 27.05 -1.79
N MET A 155 -19.79 28.11 -1.40
CA MET A 155 -20.31 29.49 -1.43
C MET A 155 -20.58 29.97 -2.86
N ARG A 156 -19.71 29.61 -3.81
CA ARG A 156 -19.91 29.96 -5.22
C ARG A 156 -21.09 29.22 -5.83
N ALA A 157 -21.25 27.93 -5.52
CA ALA A 157 -22.38 27.13 -5.97
C ALA A 157 -23.71 27.68 -5.42
N LYS A 158 -23.75 28.06 -4.14
CA LYS A 158 -24.93 28.70 -3.53
C LYS A 158 -25.27 30.03 -4.21
N LYS A 159 -24.30 30.93 -4.34
CA LYS A 159 -24.51 32.23 -5.02
C LYS A 159 -24.93 32.08 -6.48
N ALA A 160 -24.42 31.06 -7.18
CA ALA A 160 -24.83 30.77 -8.55
C ALA A 160 -26.28 30.28 -8.63
N LYS A 161 -26.76 29.52 -7.62
CA LYS A 161 -28.16 29.11 -7.52
C LYS A 161 -29.07 30.29 -7.20
N GLU A 162 -28.72 31.08 -6.18
CA GLU A 162 -29.47 32.28 -5.80
C GLU A 162 -29.56 33.27 -6.97
N ALA A 163 -28.45 33.54 -7.67
CA ALA A 163 -28.46 34.40 -8.85
C ALA A 163 -29.30 33.86 -10.02
N ALA A 164 -29.39 32.53 -10.18
CA ALA A 164 -30.25 31.90 -11.18
C ALA A 164 -31.73 31.99 -10.79
N GLU A 165 -32.05 31.84 -9.50
CA GLU A 165 -33.40 32.04 -8.95
C GLU A 165 -33.83 33.51 -9.10
N ASP A 166 -32.96 34.47 -8.75
CA ASP A 166 -33.19 35.90 -8.92
C ASP A 166 -33.37 36.30 -10.39
N ALA A 167 -32.58 35.70 -11.31
CA ALA A 167 -32.74 35.89 -12.74
C ALA A 167 -34.07 35.31 -13.27
N ALA A 168 -34.54 34.19 -12.72
CA ALA A 168 -35.83 33.60 -13.09
C ALA A 168 -37.03 34.42 -12.58
N VAL A 169 -36.86 35.16 -11.47
CA VAL A 169 -37.87 36.09 -10.95
C VAL A 169 -37.91 37.38 -11.78
N THR A 170 -36.75 37.92 -12.17
CA THR A 170 -36.67 39.16 -12.96
C THR A 170 -37.10 38.98 -14.42
N GLY A 171 -36.93 37.78 -15.01
CA GLY A 171 -37.41 37.45 -16.36
C GLY A 171 -38.91 37.14 -16.48
N LYS A 172 -39.67 37.21 -15.38
CA LYS A 172 -41.15 37.02 -15.37
C LYS A 172 -41.94 38.34 -15.35
N LYS A 173 -41.28 39.49 -15.50
CA LYS A 173 -41.92 40.80 -15.68
C LYS A 173 -42.02 41.18 -17.15
#